data_AF-A0A519IHY6-F1
#
_entry.id   AF-A0A519IHY6-F1
#
_cell.length_a   1.000
_cell.length_b   1.000
_cell.length_c   1.000
_cell.angle_alpha   90.00
_cell.angle_beta   90.00
_cell.angle_gamma   90.00
#
_symmetry.space_group_name_H-M   'P 1'
#
loop_
_entity.id
_entity.type
_entity.pdbx_description
1 polymer ?
#
loop_
_entity_poly.entity_id
_entity_poly.type
_entity_poly.pdbx_seq_one_letter_code
_entity_poly.pdbx_strand_id
1 'polypeptide(L)'
;MTKTEEHYSRATRSSHLEMRRTDEGQGDVETIIAAGLAETMGMLLTRLRGEWDAAAGEVAQVTRNVKRLQEVRAAAVKAAQQPGAKPFDAEAFDRDASRELLTARALILIGLRSLEPAKQALYFFAVRQAPHKACPSDPEAVGHLVGQVLDVWLDKLCHHCEGRGFSGGYGKARLMCTKCGGSGSRRMGRLGVNEAERLFGLFLLNVMDSRVNGSLKTVQRKTRQG
;
A
#
# COMPACT_ATOMS: atom_id res chain seq x y z
N MET A 1 6.52 10.94 6.06
CA MET A 1 5.38 11.80 5.75
C MET A 1 5.84 13.25 5.82
N THR A 2 5.24 14.17 5.07
CA THR A 2 5.52 15.61 5.25
C THR A 2 4.62 16.20 6.35
N LYS A 3 5.03 17.29 7.01
CA LYS A 3 4.24 17.93 8.08
C LYS A 3 2.78 18.22 7.65
N THR A 4 2.58 18.71 6.42
CA THR A 4 1.23 18.95 5.88
C THR A 4 0.42 17.67 5.65
N GLU A 5 1.07 16.57 5.25
CA GLU A 5 0.44 15.26 5.09
C GLU A 5 0.00 14.69 6.46
N GLU A 6 0.79 14.91 7.51
CA GLU A 6 0.46 14.53 8.90
C GLU A 6 -0.72 15.33 9.43
N HIS A 7 -0.73 16.65 9.24
CA HIS A 7 -1.87 17.50 9.64
C HIS A 7 -3.14 17.10 8.89
N TYR A 8 -3.06 16.85 7.58
CA TYR A 8 -4.23 16.40 6.82
C TYR A 8 -4.72 15.02 7.27
N SER A 9 -3.81 14.07 7.48
CA SER A 9 -4.18 12.74 7.99
C SER A 9 -4.82 12.82 9.39
N ARG A 10 -4.31 13.66 10.28
CA ARG A 10 -4.91 13.93 11.59
C ARG A 10 -6.30 14.51 11.44
N ALA A 11 -6.44 15.54 10.61
CA ALA A 11 -7.71 16.23 10.39
C ALA A 11 -8.80 15.28 9.90
N THR A 12 -8.51 14.40 8.92
CA THR A 12 -9.49 13.43 8.41
C THR A 12 -9.96 12.38 9.42
N ARG A 13 -9.26 12.24 10.56
CA ARG A 13 -9.60 11.32 11.65
C ARG A 13 -10.07 12.02 12.91
N SER A 14 -10.02 13.35 12.93
CA SER A 14 -10.40 14.14 14.10
C SER A 14 -11.91 14.09 14.28
N SER A 15 -12.35 13.81 15.50
CA SER A 15 -13.74 14.01 15.91
C SER A 15 -14.00 15.44 16.38
N HIS A 16 -12.96 16.29 16.42
CA HIS A 16 -13.04 17.66 16.91
C HIS A 16 -13.11 18.63 15.72
N LEU A 17 -14.35 18.94 15.33
CA LEU A 17 -14.68 19.76 14.14
C LEU A 17 -14.93 21.24 14.49
N GLU A 18 -14.37 21.73 15.59
CA GLU A 18 -14.47 23.13 15.94
C GLU A 18 -13.44 23.95 15.15
N MET A 19 -13.84 25.14 14.69
CA MET A 19 -12.91 26.12 14.14
C MET A 19 -12.07 26.71 15.27
N ARG A 20 -10.97 26.03 15.59
CA ARG A 20 -10.04 26.44 16.63
C ARG A 20 -8.65 26.62 16.04
N ARG A 21 -8.02 27.76 16.32
CA ARG A 21 -6.58 27.92 16.08
C ARG A 21 -5.84 27.07 17.11
N THR A 22 -4.99 26.18 16.63
CA THR A 22 -4.07 25.38 17.44
C THR A 22 -2.76 26.14 17.66
N ASP A 23 -1.97 25.73 18.65
CA ASP A 23 -0.65 26.33 18.92
C ASP A 23 0.33 26.13 17.74
N GLU A 24 0.02 25.21 16.82
CA GLU A 24 0.76 24.95 15.57
C GLU A 24 0.21 25.71 14.34
N GLY A 25 -0.85 26.50 14.49
CA GLY A 25 -1.53 27.24 13.42
C GLY A 25 -3.01 26.90 13.24
N GLN A 26 -3.50 26.91 12.00
CA GLN A 26 -4.88 26.60 11.63
C GLN A 26 -5.36 25.20 12.07
N GLY A 27 -6.66 25.05 12.34
CA GLY A 27 -7.28 23.84 12.88
C GLY A 27 -7.57 22.75 11.83
N ASP A 28 -7.97 21.57 12.32
CA ASP A 28 -8.26 20.40 11.48
C ASP A 28 -9.37 20.69 10.43
N VAL A 29 -10.36 21.52 10.76
CA VAL A 29 -11.45 21.95 9.86
C VAL A 29 -10.93 22.78 8.67
N GLU A 30 -10.06 23.76 8.91
CA GLU A 30 -9.50 24.62 7.86
C GLU A 30 -8.65 23.80 6.88
N THR A 31 -7.96 22.78 7.39
CA THR A 31 -7.18 21.82 6.60
C THR A 31 -8.09 20.94 5.71
N ILE A 32 -9.25 20.49 6.22
CA ILE A 32 -10.23 19.74 5.43
C ILE A 32 -10.86 20.60 4.34
N ILE A 33 -11.22 21.85 4.65
CA ILE A 33 -11.80 22.79 3.67
C ILE A 33 -10.80 23.08 2.55
N ALA A 34 -9.55 23.37 2.89
CA ALA A 34 -8.48 23.61 1.92
C ALA A 34 -8.27 22.40 0.99
N ALA A 35 -8.41 21.19 1.53
CA ALA A 35 -8.35 19.93 0.79
C ALA A 35 -9.58 19.69 -0.11
N GLY A 36 -10.80 19.97 0.36
CA GLY A 36 -12.04 19.85 -0.43
C GLY A 36 -12.04 20.80 -1.64
N LEU A 37 -11.47 21.99 -1.50
CA LEU A 37 -11.26 22.92 -2.61
C LEU A 37 -10.16 22.46 -3.59
N ALA A 38 -9.52 21.31 -3.37
CA ALA A 38 -8.47 20.75 -4.18
C ALA A 38 -8.79 19.33 -4.67
N GLU A 39 -10.07 18.90 -4.64
CA GLU A 39 -10.54 17.55 -5.01
C GLU A 39 -9.93 17.07 -6.33
N THR A 40 -8.86 16.31 -6.20
CA THR A 40 -8.04 15.79 -7.28
C THR A 40 -7.64 14.38 -6.90
N MET A 41 -7.29 13.55 -7.88
CA MET A 41 -6.70 12.23 -7.64
C MET A 41 -5.57 12.28 -6.59
N GLY A 42 -4.81 13.37 -6.53
CA GLY A 42 -3.78 13.58 -5.50
C GLY A 42 -4.33 13.59 -4.08
N MET A 43 -5.47 14.23 -3.80
CA MET A 43 -6.07 14.21 -2.45
C MET A 43 -6.64 12.84 -2.07
N LEU A 44 -7.25 12.12 -3.02
CA LEU A 44 -7.69 10.74 -2.80
C LEU A 44 -6.50 9.83 -2.44
N LEU A 45 -5.39 9.96 -3.15
CA LEU A 45 -4.15 9.23 -2.88
C LEU A 45 -3.54 9.60 -1.53
N THR A 46 -3.51 10.88 -1.17
CA THR A 46 -3.03 11.34 0.15
C THR A 46 -3.86 10.72 1.27
N ARG A 47 -5.19 10.72 1.14
CA ARG A 47 -6.08 10.13 2.13
C ARG A 47 -5.89 8.62 2.23
N LEU A 48 -5.84 7.93 1.09
CA LEU A 48 -5.60 6.48 1.04
C LEU A 48 -4.27 6.10 1.70
N ARG A 49 -3.23 6.91 1.51
CA ARG A 49 -1.93 6.68 2.16
C ARG A 49 -2.02 6.80 3.67
N GLY A 50 -2.71 7.82 4.18
CA GLY A 50 -2.99 7.94 5.60
C GLY A 50 -3.72 6.72 6.14
N GLU A 51 -4.82 6.31 5.48
CA GLU A 51 -5.59 5.09 5.79
C GLU A 51 -4.71 3.83 5.82
N TRP A 52 -3.83 3.67 4.82
CA TRP A 52 -2.86 2.58 4.77
C TRP A 52 -1.86 2.60 5.92
N ASP A 53 -1.28 3.76 6.23
CA ASP A 53 -0.27 3.87 7.29
C ASP A 53 -0.85 3.49 8.67
N ALA A 54 -2.16 3.69 8.90
CA ALA A 54 -2.83 3.17 10.10
C ALA A 54 -3.00 1.64 10.08
N ALA A 55 -3.34 1.08 8.92
CA ALA A 55 -3.55 -0.36 8.76
C ALA A 55 -2.25 -1.16 8.53
N ALA A 56 -1.12 -0.49 8.26
CA ALA A 56 0.12 -1.14 7.85
C ALA A 56 0.64 -2.16 8.88
N GLY A 57 0.44 -1.88 10.18
CA GLY A 57 0.77 -2.80 11.26
C GLY A 57 -0.06 -4.09 11.20
N GLU A 58 -1.36 -3.96 10.96
CA GLU A 58 -2.31 -5.07 10.82
C GLU A 58 -2.01 -5.89 9.57
N VAL A 59 -1.73 -5.23 8.44
CA VAL A 59 -1.28 -5.88 7.19
C VAL A 59 -0.01 -6.70 7.42
N ALA A 60 0.98 -6.12 8.10
CA ALA A 60 2.24 -6.81 8.41
C ALA A 60 2.00 -8.02 9.35
N GLN A 61 1.09 -7.89 10.31
CA GLN A 61 0.69 -8.99 11.19
C GLN A 61 0.00 -10.12 10.42
N VAL A 62 -0.95 -9.80 9.55
CA VAL A 62 -1.63 -10.79 8.70
C VAL A 62 -0.60 -11.52 7.82
N THR A 63 0.35 -10.81 7.23
CA THR A 63 1.41 -11.41 6.42
C THR A 63 2.28 -12.39 7.23
N ARG A 64 2.63 -12.03 8.46
CA ARG A 64 3.35 -12.94 9.38
C ARG A 64 2.49 -14.15 9.76
N ASN A 65 1.20 -13.96 10.00
CA ASN A 65 0.28 -15.04 10.32
C ASN A 65 0.14 -16.04 9.16
N VAL A 66 0.04 -15.55 7.91
CA VAL A 66 0.05 -16.41 6.71
C VAL A 66 1.30 -17.29 6.70
N LYS A 67 2.49 -16.69 6.89
CA LYS A 67 3.76 -17.44 6.89
C LYS A 67 3.80 -18.47 8.02
N ARG A 68 3.39 -18.10 9.23
CA ARG A 68 3.32 -19.00 10.39
C ARG A 68 2.37 -20.17 10.10
N LEU A 69 1.19 -19.91 9.55
CA LEU A 69 0.21 -20.95 9.21
C LEU A 69 0.76 -21.91 8.15
N GLN A 70 1.48 -21.39 7.15
CA GLN A 70 2.18 -22.22 6.15
C GLN A 70 3.25 -23.12 6.78
N GLU A 71 4.05 -22.59 7.72
CA GLU A 71 5.06 -23.35 8.44
C GLU A 71 4.43 -24.44 9.34
N VAL A 72 3.36 -24.10 10.06
CA VAL A 72 2.60 -25.05 10.89
C VAL A 72 2.00 -26.16 10.03
N ARG A 73 1.37 -25.81 8.90
CA ARG A 73 0.84 -26.78 7.94
C ARG A 73 1.93 -27.72 7.44
N ALA A 74 3.07 -27.18 7.02
CA ALA A 74 4.19 -27.98 6.53
C ALA A 74 4.75 -28.92 7.61
N ALA A 75 4.83 -28.47 8.87
CA ALA A 75 5.24 -29.31 9.99
C ALA A 75 4.21 -30.40 10.30
N ALA A 76 2.92 -30.07 10.29
CA ALA A 76 1.83 -31.02 10.55
C ALA A 76 1.76 -32.12 9.47
N VAL A 77 1.94 -31.77 8.20
CA VAL A 77 2.03 -32.73 7.10
C VAL A 77 3.21 -33.69 7.30
N LYS A 78 4.38 -33.18 7.70
CA LYS A 78 5.55 -34.02 7.99
C LYS A 78 5.35 -34.92 9.21
N ALA A 79 4.69 -34.43 10.26
CA ALA A 79 4.38 -35.21 11.45
C ALA A 79 3.39 -36.35 11.14
N ALA A 80 2.39 -36.11 10.29
CA ALA A 80 1.43 -37.11 9.87
C ALA A 80 2.02 -38.23 8.98
N GLN A 81 3.21 -38.02 8.40
CA GLN A 81 3.94 -39.05 7.64
C GLN A 81 4.70 -40.04 8.55
N GLN A 82 4.76 -39.80 9.86
CA GLN A 82 5.46 -40.69 10.80
C GLN A 82 4.61 -41.93 11.14
N PRO A 83 5.23 -43.12 11.32
CA PRO A 83 4.51 -44.34 11.65
C PRO A 83 3.81 -44.21 13.02
N GLY A 84 2.50 -44.46 13.05
CA GLY A 84 1.66 -44.36 14.26
C GLY A 84 1.08 -42.96 14.53
N ALA A 85 1.33 -41.98 13.67
CA ALA A 85 0.77 -40.64 13.81
C ALA A 85 -0.73 -40.60 13.50
N LYS A 86 -1.44 -39.66 14.14
CA LYS A 86 -2.84 -39.37 13.79
C LYS A 86 -2.92 -38.71 12.40
N PRO A 87 -3.93 -39.03 11.59
CA PRO A 87 -4.13 -38.36 10.31
C PRO A 87 -4.34 -36.86 10.52
N PHE A 88 -3.61 -36.05 9.75
CA PHE A 88 -3.78 -34.60 9.71
C PHE A 88 -4.86 -34.25 8.68
N ASP A 89 -5.94 -33.62 9.14
CA ASP A 89 -6.98 -33.08 8.27
C ASP A 89 -6.54 -31.72 7.69
N ALA A 90 -5.93 -31.79 6.51
CA ALA A 90 -5.45 -30.61 5.80
C ALA A 90 -6.61 -29.70 5.35
N GLU A 91 -7.75 -30.26 4.99
CA GLU A 91 -8.90 -29.48 4.51
C GLU A 91 -9.55 -28.67 5.63
N ALA A 92 -9.73 -29.27 6.81
CA ALA A 92 -10.23 -28.55 7.98
C ALA A 92 -9.26 -27.44 8.41
N PHE A 93 -7.96 -27.73 8.45
CA PHE A 93 -6.93 -26.73 8.75
C PHE A 93 -6.95 -25.57 7.75
N ASP A 94 -6.96 -25.88 6.45
CA ASP A 94 -6.94 -24.87 5.39
C ASP A 94 -8.21 -24.01 5.41
N ARG A 95 -9.38 -24.59 5.73
CA ARG A 95 -10.64 -23.87 5.90
C ARG A 95 -10.59 -22.90 7.08
N ASP A 96 -10.13 -23.34 8.24
CA ASP A 96 -10.09 -22.50 9.45
C ASP A 96 -9.03 -21.39 9.32
N ALA A 97 -7.86 -21.71 8.78
CA ALA A 97 -6.83 -20.74 8.42
C ALA A 97 -7.36 -19.69 7.42
N SER A 98 -8.09 -20.13 6.38
CA SER A 98 -8.67 -19.21 5.39
C SER A 98 -9.70 -18.28 6.02
N ARG A 99 -10.55 -18.76 6.94
CA ARG A 99 -11.54 -17.93 7.64
C ARG A 99 -10.88 -16.81 8.47
N GLU A 100 -9.83 -17.14 9.22
CA GLU A 100 -9.09 -16.17 10.03
C GLU A 100 -8.45 -15.10 9.12
N LEU A 101 -7.77 -15.53 8.06
CA LEU A 101 -7.09 -14.63 7.12
C LEU A 101 -8.06 -13.75 6.34
N LEU A 102 -9.21 -14.29 5.91
CA LEU A 102 -10.25 -13.53 5.22
C LEU A 102 -10.86 -12.47 6.13
N THR A 103 -11.13 -12.82 7.39
CA THR A 103 -11.67 -11.88 8.38
C THR A 103 -10.69 -10.74 8.62
N ALA A 104 -9.41 -11.05 8.86
CA ALA A 104 -8.39 -10.03 9.09
C ALA A 104 -8.21 -9.12 7.86
N ARG A 105 -8.24 -9.69 6.64
CA ARG A 105 -8.19 -8.92 5.40
C ARG A 105 -9.42 -8.03 5.21
N ALA A 106 -10.61 -8.51 5.56
CA ALA A 106 -11.85 -7.74 5.47
C ALA A 106 -11.80 -6.52 6.40
N LEU A 107 -11.32 -6.68 7.64
CA LEU A 107 -11.15 -5.57 8.59
C LEU A 107 -10.20 -4.50 8.06
N ILE A 108 -9.07 -4.90 7.47
CA ILE A 108 -8.12 -3.99 6.81
C ILE A 108 -8.82 -3.22 5.68
N LEU A 109 -9.54 -3.92 4.80
CA LEU A 109 -10.21 -3.30 3.65
C LEU A 109 -11.31 -2.31 4.07
N ILE A 110 -12.05 -2.59 5.15
CA ILE A 110 -13.05 -1.67 5.72
C ILE A 110 -12.39 -0.35 6.17
N GLY A 111 -11.13 -0.40 6.63
CA GLY A 111 -10.34 0.78 7.00
C GLY A 111 -9.90 1.63 5.81
N LEU A 112 -9.79 1.06 4.61
CA LEU A 112 -9.30 1.73 3.40
C LEU A 112 -10.45 2.31 2.55
N ARG A 113 -11.22 3.23 3.12
CA ARG A 113 -12.43 3.82 2.49
C ARG A 113 -12.13 4.50 1.15
N SER A 114 -10.92 5.03 0.99
CA SER A 114 -10.50 5.75 -0.21
C SER A 114 -9.92 4.83 -1.29
N LEU A 115 -9.82 3.51 -1.05
CA LEU A 115 -9.15 2.57 -1.93
C LEU A 115 -9.82 2.50 -3.30
N GLU A 116 -11.11 2.22 -3.34
CA GLU A 116 -11.86 2.07 -4.58
C GLU A 116 -11.91 3.37 -5.41
N PRO A 117 -12.29 4.53 -4.85
CA PRO A 117 -12.28 5.77 -5.63
C PRO A 117 -10.87 6.17 -6.11
N ALA A 118 -9.81 5.92 -5.32
CA ALA A 118 -8.44 6.18 -5.75
C ALA A 118 -8.00 5.23 -6.88
N LYS A 119 -8.35 3.94 -6.78
CA LYS A 119 -8.09 2.94 -7.81
C LYS A 119 -8.80 3.29 -9.12
N GLN A 120 -10.07 3.67 -9.06
CA GLN A 120 -10.85 4.08 -10.24
C GLN A 120 -10.27 5.35 -10.88
N ALA A 121 -9.95 6.37 -10.08
CA ALA A 121 -9.32 7.59 -10.59
C ALA A 121 -7.98 7.31 -11.28
N LEU A 122 -7.15 6.44 -10.69
CA LEU A 122 -5.88 6.01 -11.29
C LEU A 122 -6.11 5.18 -12.56
N TYR A 123 -7.11 4.29 -12.57
CA TYR A 123 -7.46 3.48 -13.74
C TYR A 123 -7.89 4.35 -14.93
N PHE A 124 -8.82 5.30 -14.73
CA PHE A 124 -9.24 6.21 -15.80
C PHE A 124 -8.07 7.06 -16.32
N PHE A 125 -7.18 7.49 -15.43
CA PHE A 125 -5.96 8.17 -15.84
C PHE A 125 -5.05 7.25 -16.66
N ALA A 126 -4.85 6.00 -16.23
CA ALA A 126 -3.98 5.03 -16.89
C ALA A 126 -4.50 4.66 -18.29
N VAL A 127 -5.79 4.36 -18.44
CA VAL A 127 -6.42 4.05 -19.74
C VAL A 127 -6.21 5.19 -20.74
N ARG A 128 -6.32 6.45 -20.29
CA ARG A 128 -6.08 7.62 -21.15
C ARG A 128 -4.61 7.79 -21.55
N GLN A 129 -3.68 7.32 -20.73
CA GLN A 129 -2.23 7.52 -20.96
C GLN A 129 -1.53 6.35 -21.64
N ALA A 130 -2.07 5.13 -21.52
CA ALA A 130 -1.47 3.92 -22.06
C ALA A 130 -1.13 4.03 -23.57
N PRO A 131 -2.02 4.57 -24.45
CA PRO A 131 -1.70 4.73 -25.88
C PRO A 131 -0.50 5.65 -26.14
N HIS A 132 -0.35 6.69 -25.32
CA HIS A 132 0.75 7.67 -25.44
C HIS A 132 2.09 7.17 -24.87
N LYS A 133 2.09 6.05 -24.16
CA LYS A 133 3.26 5.47 -23.49
C LYS A 133 3.67 4.11 -24.06
N ALA A 134 3.17 3.77 -25.25
CA ALA A 134 3.43 2.50 -25.93
C ALA A 134 3.14 1.27 -25.03
N CYS A 135 2.18 1.40 -24.12
CA CYS A 135 1.71 0.31 -23.28
C CYS A 135 0.47 -0.32 -23.94
N PRO A 136 0.35 -1.67 -23.97
CA PRO A 136 -0.88 -2.33 -24.41
C PRO A 136 -2.12 -1.72 -23.73
N SER A 137 -3.15 -1.44 -24.52
CA SER A 137 -4.37 -0.76 -24.07
C SER A 137 -5.49 -1.72 -23.69
N ASP A 138 -5.17 -2.99 -23.48
CA ASP A 138 -6.13 -3.98 -22.99
C ASP A 138 -6.67 -3.54 -21.61
N PRO A 139 -7.98 -3.29 -21.46
CA PRO A 139 -8.56 -2.78 -20.21
C PRO A 139 -8.29 -3.67 -18.99
N GLU A 140 -8.30 -5.00 -19.17
CA GLU A 140 -8.06 -5.96 -18.10
C GLU A 140 -6.59 -5.92 -17.64
N ALA A 141 -5.64 -5.98 -18.58
CA ALA A 141 -4.22 -5.82 -18.29
C ALA A 141 -3.92 -4.48 -17.60
N VAL A 142 -4.49 -3.37 -18.07
CA VAL A 142 -4.33 -2.06 -17.43
C VAL A 142 -4.92 -2.06 -16.01
N GLY A 143 -6.08 -2.69 -15.80
CA GLY A 143 -6.69 -2.84 -14.49
C GLY A 143 -5.81 -3.61 -13.50
N HIS A 144 -5.21 -4.71 -13.93
CA HIS A 144 -4.26 -5.49 -13.14
C HIS A 144 -2.99 -4.70 -12.82
N LEU A 145 -2.41 -4.03 -13.81
CA LEU A 145 -1.22 -3.20 -13.62
C LEU A 145 -1.48 -2.05 -12.64
N VAL A 146 -2.63 -1.38 -12.73
CA VAL A 146 -3.05 -0.33 -11.79
C VAL A 146 -3.14 -0.88 -10.37
N GLY A 147 -3.70 -2.06 -10.18
CA GLY A 147 -3.72 -2.74 -8.88
C GLY A 147 -2.32 -3.01 -8.33
N GLN A 148 -1.40 -3.51 -9.15
CA GLN A 148 -0.01 -3.75 -8.76
C GLN A 148 0.73 -2.45 -8.41
N VAL A 149 0.54 -1.41 -9.22
CA VAL A 149 1.13 -0.09 -8.99
C VAL A 149 0.64 0.49 -7.67
N LEU A 150 -0.66 0.41 -7.38
CA LEU A 150 -1.24 0.92 -6.14
C LEU A 150 -0.71 0.16 -4.93
N ASP A 151 -0.62 -1.17 -5.02
CA ASP A 151 -0.05 -2.02 -3.97
C ASP A 151 1.41 -1.68 -3.66
N VAL A 152 2.25 -1.50 -4.70
CA VAL A 152 3.65 -1.08 -4.55
C VAL A 152 3.79 0.36 -4.06
N TRP A 153 2.84 1.23 -4.41
CA TRP A 153 2.85 2.62 -3.97
C TRP A 153 2.50 2.75 -2.47
N LEU A 154 1.55 1.95 -1.99
CA LEU A 154 1.17 1.89 -0.58
C LEU A 154 2.23 1.17 0.26
N ASP A 155 2.64 -0.02 -0.17
CA ASP A 155 3.68 -0.80 0.49
C ASP A 155 4.99 -0.77 -0.29
N LYS A 156 5.79 0.25 0.00
CA LYS A 156 7.03 0.52 -0.73
C LYS A 156 8.17 -0.42 -0.34
N LEU A 157 8.09 -1.10 0.80
CA LEU A 157 9.21 -1.84 1.37
C LEU A 157 9.31 -3.25 0.78
N CYS A 158 10.51 -3.65 0.39
CA CYS A 158 10.74 -5.02 -0.06
C CYS A 158 10.46 -6.01 1.07
N HIS A 159 9.52 -6.94 0.88
CA HIS A 159 9.15 -7.95 1.87
C HIS A 159 10.26 -8.97 2.16
N HIS A 160 11.23 -9.13 1.26
CA HIS A 160 12.32 -10.08 1.45
C HIS A 160 13.44 -9.57 2.37
N CYS A 161 13.79 -8.28 2.27
CA CYS A 161 14.81 -7.66 3.10
C CYS A 161 14.22 -6.67 4.11
N GLU A 162 12.90 -6.56 4.19
CA GLU A 162 12.16 -5.64 5.07
C GLU A 162 12.68 -4.20 4.93
N GLY A 163 12.89 -3.73 3.70
CA GLY A 163 13.43 -2.39 3.47
C GLY A 163 14.95 -2.24 3.54
N ARG A 164 15.70 -3.22 4.08
CA ARG A 164 17.15 -3.07 4.31
C ARG A 164 18.02 -3.04 3.06
N GLY A 165 17.58 -3.67 1.97
CA GLY A 165 18.38 -3.85 0.75
C GLY A 165 19.40 -5.00 0.82
N PHE A 166 19.61 -5.62 1.97
CA PHE A 166 20.52 -6.76 2.14
C PHE A 166 20.00 -7.74 3.20
N SER A 167 20.54 -8.96 3.16
CA SER A 167 20.38 -9.98 4.20
C SER A 167 21.72 -10.28 4.87
N GLY A 168 21.67 -10.80 6.10
CA GLY A 168 22.85 -11.01 6.94
C GLY A 168 23.26 -9.78 7.76
N GLY A 169 24.43 -9.85 8.39
CA GLY A 169 24.90 -8.86 9.38
C GLY A 169 25.08 -9.47 10.77
N TYR A 170 26.02 -8.89 11.54
CA TYR A 170 26.63 -9.43 12.76
C TYR A 170 27.27 -10.82 12.57
N GLY A 171 28.59 -10.84 12.33
CA GLY A 171 29.38 -12.08 12.20
C GLY A 171 29.20 -12.87 10.89
N LYS A 172 28.35 -12.40 9.97
CA LYS A 172 28.16 -12.98 8.62
C LYS A 172 28.27 -11.90 7.54
N ALA A 173 28.70 -12.28 6.34
CA ALA A 173 28.78 -11.38 5.19
C ALA A 173 27.42 -10.77 4.86
N ARG A 174 27.40 -9.47 4.52
CA ARG A 174 26.21 -8.80 4.01
C ARG A 174 26.02 -9.20 2.55
N LEU A 175 24.89 -9.83 2.25
CA LEU A 175 24.52 -10.23 0.90
C LEU A 175 23.45 -9.29 0.38
N MET A 176 23.67 -8.70 -0.80
CA MET A 176 22.70 -7.83 -1.44
C MET A 176 21.40 -8.58 -1.72
N CYS A 177 20.26 -7.95 -1.43
CA CYS A 177 18.96 -8.55 -1.71
C CYS A 177 18.74 -8.65 -3.22
N THR A 178 18.66 -9.87 -3.74
CA THR A 178 18.46 -10.14 -5.18
C THR A 178 17.06 -9.75 -5.66
N LYS A 179 16.08 -9.67 -4.76
CA LYS A 179 14.67 -9.42 -5.10
C LYS A 179 14.38 -7.94 -5.38
N CYS A 180 15.07 -7.03 -4.69
CA CYS A 180 14.98 -5.59 -4.90
C CYS A 180 16.27 -4.99 -5.50
N GLY A 181 17.25 -5.82 -5.84
CA GLY A 181 18.55 -5.40 -6.37
C GLY A 181 19.30 -4.47 -5.42
N GLY A 182 19.15 -4.66 -4.11
CA GLY A 182 19.77 -3.78 -3.10
C GLY A 182 18.97 -2.53 -2.74
N SER A 183 17.91 -2.18 -3.47
CA SER A 183 17.18 -0.92 -3.25
C SER A 183 16.36 -0.85 -1.96
N GLY A 184 16.08 -2.01 -1.34
CA GLY A 184 15.14 -2.09 -0.22
C GLY A 184 13.68 -1.83 -0.59
N SER A 185 13.38 -1.50 -1.85
CA SER A 185 12.05 -1.08 -2.28
C SER A 185 11.41 -2.05 -3.27
N ARG A 186 10.09 -2.24 -3.15
CA ARG A 186 9.27 -2.95 -4.15
C ARG A 186 9.12 -2.17 -5.45
N ARG A 187 9.40 -0.86 -5.43
CA ARG A 187 9.34 0.02 -6.59
C ARG A 187 10.22 -0.45 -7.76
N MET A 188 11.36 -1.05 -7.44
CA MET A 188 12.31 -1.60 -8.42
C MET A 188 12.03 -3.07 -8.76
N GLY A 189 10.95 -3.64 -8.21
CA GLY A 189 10.49 -4.99 -8.53
C GLY A 189 9.89 -5.09 -9.94
N ARG A 190 9.42 -6.29 -10.27
CA ARG A 190 8.70 -6.53 -11.52
C ARG A 190 7.27 -6.00 -11.38
N LEU A 191 6.94 -4.96 -12.16
CA LEU A 191 5.59 -4.47 -12.41
C LEU A 191 5.15 -4.94 -13.80
N GLY A 192 3.90 -5.38 -13.94
CA GLY A 192 3.40 -5.93 -15.20
C GLY A 192 4.02 -7.27 -15.59
N VAL A 193 3.62 -7.78 -16.75
CA VAL A 193 4.13 -9.04 -17.32
C VAL A 193 5.27 -8.83 -18.30
N ASN A 194 5.37 -7.65 -18.91
CA ASN A 194 6.36 -7.30 -19.93
C ASN A 194 7.06 -5.98 -19.60
N GLU A 195 8.12 -5.66 -20.36
CA GLU A 195 8.92 -4.46 -20.14
C GLU A 195 8.15 -3.15 -20.37
N ALA A 196 7.22 -3.13 -21.33
CA ALA A 196 6.41 -1.96 -21.62
C ALA A 196 5.48 -1.60 -20.44
N GLU A 197 4.80 -2.60 -19.89
CA GLU A 197 3.98 -2.46 -18.69
C GLU A 197 4.82 -2.09 -17.46
N ARG A 198 6.04 -2.64 -17.34
CA ARG A 198 6.96 -2.28 -16.25
C ARG A 198 7.31 -0.79 -16.29
N LEU A 199 7.70 -0.29 -17.45
CA LEU A 199 8.03 1.13 -17.64
C LEU A 199 6.81 2.02 -17.44
N PHE A 200 5.64 1.60 -17.92
CA PHE A 200 4.39 2.33 -17.70
C PHE A 200 3.98 2.35 -16.22
N GLY A 201 4.13 1.24 -15.50
CA GLY A 201 3.90 1.18 -14.05
C GLY A 201 4.83 2.11 -13.27
N LEU A 202 6.13 2.16 -13.64
CA LEU A 202 7.08 3.12 -13.07
C LEU A 202 6.68 4.58 -13.35
N PHE A 203 6.17 4.86 -14.54
CA PHE A 203 5.60 6.16 -14.89
C PHE A 203 4.39 6.49 -14.00
N LEU A 204 3.44 5.57 -13.83
CA LEU A 204 2.27 5.78 -12.96
C LEU A 204 2.68 6.06 -11.51
N LEU A 205 3.67 5.34 -10.97
CA LEU A 205 4.23 5.60 -9.64
C LEU A 205 4.75 7.05 -9.51
N ASN A 206 5.49 7.54 -10.51
CA ASN A 206 5.96 8.93 -10.53
C ASN A 206 4.80 9.94 -10.62
N VAL A 207 3.76 9.63 -11.40
CA VAL A 207 2.56 10.46 -11.48
C VAL A 207 1.87 10.54 -10.12
N MET A 208 1.69 9.41 -9.43
CA MET A 208 1.05 9.37 -8.11
C MET A 208 1.79 10.23 -7.10
N ASP A 209 3.11 10.06 -6.98
CA ASP A 209 3.94 10.88 -6.09
C ASP A 209 3.86 12.38 -6.47
N SER A 210 3.89 12.70 -7.76
CA SER A 210 3.77 14.09 -8.25
C SER A 210 2.41 14.72 -7.93
N ARG A 211 1.33 13.95 -8.05
CA ARG A 211 -0.04 14.41 -7.78
C ARG A 211 -0.27 14.64 -6.29
N VAL A 212 0.17 13.72 -5.43
CA VAL A 212 0.15 13.90 -3.97
C VAL A 212 0.92 15.14 -3.56
N ASN A 213 2.16 15.29 -4.06
CA ASN A 213 2.98 16.46 -3.76
C ASN A 213 2.35 17.77 -4.24
N GLY A 214 1.75 17.79 -5.44
CA GLY A 214 1.06 18.96 -5.99
C GLY A 214 -0.17 19.36 -5.17
N SER A 215 -0.99 18.38 -4.77
CA SER A 215 -2.18 18.63 -3.96
C SER A 215 -1.79 19.12 -2.56
N LEU A 216 -0.80 18.51 -1.91
CA LEU A 216 -0.31 18.96 -0.60
C LEU A 216 0.29 20.37 -0.65
N LYS A 217 1.04 20.73 -1.69
CA LYS A 217 1.51 22.12 -1.91
C LYS A 217 0.34 23.09 -2.05
N THR A 218 -0.74 22.67 -2.71
CA THR A 218 -1.95 23.49 -2.86
C THR A 218 -2.66 23.69 -1.52
N VAL A 219 -2.81 22.62 -0.74
CA VAL A 219 -3.34 22.69 0.64
C VAL A 219 -2.49 23.63 1.48
N GLN A 220 -1.17 23.44 1.50
CA GLN A 220 -0.24 24.29 2.24
C GLN A 220 -0.32 25.76 1.83
N ARG A 221 -0.49 26.06 0.54
CA ARG A 221 -0.66 27.44 0.06
C ARG A 221 -1.97 28.04 0.58
N LYS A 222 -3.07 27.29 0.50
CA LYS A 222 -4.39 27.76 0.93
C LYS A 222 -4.47 27.94 2.45
N THR A 223 -3.86 27.05 3.23
CA THR A 223 -3.80 27.17 4.70
C THR A 223 -2.85 28.26 5.19
N ARG A 224 -1.97 28.78 4.33
CA ARG A 224 -1.15 29.98 4.62
C ARG A 224 -1.82 31.30 4.23
N GLN A 225 -2.87 31.25 3.42
CA GLN A 225 -3.55 32.43 2.87
C GLN A 225 -4.84 32.81 3.61
N GLY A 226 -5.36 31.93 4.48
CA GLY A 226 -6.47 32.23 5.40
C GLY A 226 -5.96 32.47 6.81
#